data_AF-M1ECY3-F1
#
_entry.id   AF-M1ECY3-F1
#
_cell.length_a   1.000
_cell.length_b   1.000
_cell.length_c   1.000
_cell.angle_alpha   90.00
_cell.angle_beta   90.00
_cell.angle_gamma   90.00
#
_symmetry.space_group_name_H-M   'P 1'
#
loop_
_entity.id
_entity.type
_entity.pdbx_description
1 polymer ?
#
loop_
_entity_poly.entity_id
_entity_poly.type
_entity_poly.pdbx_seq_one_letter_code
_entity_poly.pdbx_strand_id
1 'polypeptide(L)'
;VHVAPLPDTYRGLYREDHPNPAGAYASEVQRVVNSVQEKGRKIAAFFVESLPSVAGQIIPPAGYFPEVAEHIHRAGGLFVADEIQVGFGRVGKHFWAFQLQGE
;
A
#
# COMPACT_ATOMS: atom_id res chain seq x y z
N VAL A 1 3.44 15.19 6.33
CA VAL A 1 3.41 13.73 6.15
C VAL A 1 2.08 13.23 6.67
N HIS A 2 1.48 12.26 6.00
CA HIS A 2 0.20 11.66 6.35
C HIS A 2 0.38 10.14 6.40
N VAL A 3 -0.36 9.45 7.28
CA VAL A 3 -0.19 8.01 7.51
C VAL A 3 -1.52 7.32 7.17
N ALA A 4 -1.45 6.32 6.30
CA ALA A 4 -2.55 5.39 6.04
C ALA A 4 -2.42 4.17 6.98
N PRO A 5 -3.54 3.49 7.32
CA PRO A 5 -3.48 2.29 8.15
C PRO A 5 -2.71 1.17 7.44
N LEU A 6 -2.05 0.32 8.24
CA LEU A 6 -1.38 -0.88 7.73
C LEU A 6 -2.42 -1.87 7.19
N PRO A 7 -2.20 -2.46 6.00
CA PRO A 7 -3.12 -3.42 5.39
C PRO A 7 -2.96 -4.83 6.02
N ASP A 8 -3.13 -4.92 7.34
CA ASP A 8 -3.04 -6.17 8.11
C ASP A 8 -4.42 -6.85 8.16
N THR A 9 -4.60 -7.95 7.44
CA THR A 9 -5.86 -8.71 7.42
C THR A 9 -6.06 -9.59 8.64
N TYR A 10 -5.05 -9.76 9.49
CA TYR A 10 -5.15 -10.55 10.71
C TYR A 10 -5.52 -9.71 11.93
N ARG A 11 -4.99 -8.49 12.09
CA ARG A 11 -5.27 -7.63 13.28
C ARG A 11 -5.72 -6.20 12.95
N GLY A 12 -5.72 -5.81 11.69
CA GLY A 12 -6.07 -4.45 11.28
C GLY A 12 -7.57 -4.18 11.17
N LEU A 13 -7.92 -3.05 10.55
CA LEU A 13 -9.28 -2.53 10.42
C LEU A 13 -10.19 -3.43 9.58
N TYR A 14 -9.65 -4.00 8.50
CA TYR A 14 -10.37 -4.88 7.59
C TYR A 14 -9.69 -6.24 7.60
N ARG A 15 -10.39 -7.23 8.17
CA ARG A 15 -9.84 -8.56 8.42
C ARG A 15 -10.24 -9.54 7.32
N GLU A 16 -9.80 -10.79 7.44
CA GLU A 16 -10.08 -11.86 6.45
C GLU A 16 -11.57 -12.11 6.17
N ASP A 17 -12.45 -11.77 7.11
CA ASP A 17 -13.91 -11.87 6.96
C ASP A 17 -14.54 -10.68 6.20
N HIS A 18 -13.76 -9.63 5.92
CA HIS A 18 -14.21 -8.52 5.07
C HIS A 18 -14.36 -9.00 3.62
N PRO A 19 -15.44 -8.64 2.90
CA PRO A 19 -15.67 -9.14 1.53
C PRO A 19 -14.62 -8.69 0.51
N ASN A 20 -13.96 -7.54 0.76
CA ASN A 20 -12.87 -7.02 -0.06
C ASN A 20 -11.88 -6.21 0.80
N PRO A 21 -10.96 -6.84 1.54
CA PRO A 21 -10.04 -6.12 2.42
C PRO A 21 -9.04 -5.25 1.64
N ALA A 22 -8.64 -5.66 0.43
CA ALA A 22 -7.74 -4.89 -0.43
C ALA A 22 -8.30 -3.52 -0.80
N GLY A 23 -9.52 -3.50 -1.36
CA GLY A 23 -10.17 -2.24 -1.73
C GLY A 23 -10.54 -1.37 -0.53
N ALA A 24 -10.85 -1.98 0.62
CA ALA A 24 -11.12 -1.24 1.84
C ALA A 24 -9.88 -0.50 2.36
N TYR A 25 -8.71 -1.15 2.40
CA TYR A 25 -7.45 -0.49 2.74
C TYR A 25 -7.01 0.52 1.67
N ALA A 26 -7.22 0.25 0.39
CA ALA A 26 -6.91 1.21 -0.69
C ALA A 26 -7.77 2.48 -0.58
N SER A 27 -9.05 2.31 -0.23
CA SER A 27 -9.98 3.40 0.05
C SER A 27 -9.52 4.30 1.21
N GLU A 28 -8.87 3.74 2.24
CA GLU A 28 -8.27 4.54 3.31
C GLU A 28 -7.11 5.43 2.80
N VAL A 29 -6.33 4.95 1.83
CA VAL A 29 -5.30 5.78 1.17
C VAL A 29 -5.98 6.90 0.37
N GLN A 30 -7.01 6.60 -0.41
CA GLN A 30 -7.79 7.61 -1.15
C GLN A 30 -8.41 8.66 -0.21
N ARG A 31 -8.91 8.25 0.96
CA ARG A 31 -9.43 9.16 1.99
C ARG A 31 -8.37 10.12 2.49
N VAL A 32 -7.15 9.62 2.74
CA VAL A 32 -6.01 10.48 3.11
C VAL A 32 -5.69 11.46 1.99
N VAL A 33 -5.60 11.00 0.74
CA VAL A 33 -5.35 11.84 -0.44
C VAL A 33 -6.40 12.96 -0.55
N ASN A 34 -7.69 12.63 -0.47
CA ASN A 34 -8.80 13.58 -0.55
C ASN A 34 -8.68 14.66 0.54
N SER A 35 -8.40 14.25 1.77
CA SER A 35 -8.25 15.20 2.90
C SER A 35 -7.10 16.20 2.73
N VAL A 36 -6.10 15.85 1.92
CA VAL A 36 -4.97 16.74 1.57
C VAL A 36 -5.38 17.70 0.45
N GLN A 37 -6.05 17.18 -0.58
CA GLN A 37 -6.53 17.97 -1.72
C GLN A 37 -7.60 18.99 -1.33
N GLU A 38 -8.53 18.63 -0.43
CA GLU A 38 -9.54 19.54 0.13
C GLU A 38 -8.91 20.75 0.84
N LYS A 39 -7.69 20.61 1.34
CA LYS A 39 -6.91 21.69 1.96
C LYS A 39 -6.06 22.49 0.95
N GLY A 40 -6.29 22.27 -0.35
CA GLY A 40 -5.54 22.92 -1.44
C GLY A 40 -4.10 22.44 -1.59
N ARG A 41 -3.75 21.27 -1.03
CA ARG A 41 -2.39 20.71 -1.07
C ARG A 41 -2.31 19.55 -2.05
N LYS A 42 -1.09 19.21 -2.49
CA LYS A 42 -0.82 18.10 -3.41
C LYS A 42 -0.06 16.98 -2.70
N ILE A 43 -0.26 15.75 -3.18
CA ILE A 43 0.53 14.57 -2.78
C ILE A 43 1.73 14.50 -3.72
N ALA A 44 2.94 14.41 -3.15
CA ALA A 44 4.17 14.25 -3.94
C ALA A 44 4.48 12.77 -4.19
N ALA A 45 4.41 11.94 -3.15
CA ALA A 45 4.69 10.52 -3.23
C ALA A 45 4.00 9.74 -2.09
N PHE A 46 3.82 8.45 -2.32
CA PHE A 46 3.43 7.44 -1.34
C PHE A 46 4.57 6.43 -1.19
N PHE A 47 5.03 6.23 0.04
CA PHE A 47 6.09 5.29 0.38
C PHE A 47 5.50 4.11 1.13
N VAL A 48 5.85 2.89 0.73
CA VAL A 48 5.38 1.66 1.38
C VAL A 48 6.40 0.54 1.23
N GLU A 49 6.66 -0.20 2.30
CA GLU A 49 7.37 -1.49 2.21
C GLU A 49 6.47 -2.50 1.48
N SER A 50 7.00 -3.21 0.48
CA SER A 50 6.22 -4.24 -0.24
C SER A 50 5.63 -5.29 0.69
N LEU A 51 6.37 -5.62 1.76
CA LEU A 51 5.88 -6.37 2.92
C LEU A 51 6.39 -5.66 4.18
N PRO A 52 5.53 -4.92 4.92
CA PRO A 52 5.94 -4.22 6.13
C PRO A 52 6.60 -5.16 7.14
N SER A 53 7.93 -5.05 7.26
CA SER A 53 8.73 -6.06 7.93
C SER A 53 8.79 -5.80 9.43
N VAL A 54 9.26 -4.61 9.83
CA VAL A 54 9.35 -4.22 11.26
C VAL A 54 7.96 -4.15 11.92
N ALA A 55 6.94 -3.85 11.12
CA ALA A 55 5.54 -3.81 11.58
C ALA A 55 4.96 -5.21 11.89
N GLY A 56 5.65 -6.30 11.53
CA GLY A 56 5.22 -7.66 11.86
C GLY A 56 5.12 -8.62 10.68
N GLN A 57 5.94 -8.45 9.62
CA GLN A 57 5.94 -9.32 8.44
C GLN A 57 4.56 -9.36 7.76
N ILE A 58 3.99 -8.19 7.53
CA ILE A 58 2.64 -8.06 6.99
C ILE A 58 2.67 -8.31 5.48
N ILE A 59 1.77 -9.17 5.00
CA ILE A 59 1.54 -9.40 3.59
C ILE A 59 0.27 -8.62 3.21
N PRO A 60 0.36 -7.57 2.37
CA PRO A 60 -0.82 -6.86 1.92
C PRO A 60 -1.76 -7.80 1.16
N PRO A 61 -3.10 -7.64 1.30
CA PRO A 61 -4.06 -8.44 0.55
C PRO A 61 -3.87 -8.22 -0.95
N ALA A 62 -4.12 -9.28 -1.74
CA ALA A 62 -3.93 -9.23 -3.19
C ALA A 62 -4.79 -8.12 -3.84
N GLY A 63 -4.17 -7.32 -4.70
CA GLY A 63 -4.83 -6.21 -5.39
C GLY A 63 -4.71 -4.86 -4.68
N TYR A 64 -4.17 -4.82 -3.46
CA TYR A 64 -4.00 -3.58 -2.71
C TYR A 64 -3.09 -2.56 -3.42
N PHE A 65 -1.90 -2.98 -3.90
CA PHE A 65 -0.96 -2.04 -4.53
C PHE A 65 -1.43 -1.48 -5.87
N PRO A 66 -1.98 -2.26 -6.82
CA PRO A 66 -2.54 -1.70 -8.05
C PRO A 66 -3.58 -0.62 -7.80
N GLU A 67 -4.50 -0.83 -6.85
CA GLU A 67 -5.55 0.13 -6.52
C GLU A 67 -4.98 1.40 -5.85
N VAL A 68 -4.06 1.25 -4.90
CA VAL A 68 -3.35 2.38 -4.30
C VAL A 68 -2.54 3.17 -5.34
N ALA A 69 -1.81 2.50 -6.22
CA ALA A 69 -1.04 3.15 -7.27
C ALA A 69 -1.98 3.98 -8.18
N GLU A 70 -3.16 3.47 -8.52
CA GLU A 70 -4.15 4.23 -9.27
C GLU A 70 -4.59 5.50 -8.54
N HIS A 71 -4.92 5.39 -7.24
CA HIS A 71 -5.29 6.56 -6.41
C HIS A 71 -4.19 7.62 -6.38
N ILE A 72 -2.93 7.20 -6.18
CA ILE A 72 -1.77 8.10 -6.09
C ILE A 72 -1.45 8.74 -7.44
N HIS A 73 -1.47 7.97 -8.54
CA HIS A 73 -1.25 8.50 -9.88
C HIS A 73 -2.33 9.50 -10.30
N ARG A 74 -3.61 9.23 -10.01
CA ARG A 74 -4.69 10.20 -10.26
C ARG A 74 -4.51 11.50 -9.46
N ALA A 75 -3.89 11.44 -8.29
CA ALA A 75 -3.55 12.61 -7.49
C ALA A 75 -2.28 13.37 -7.97
N GLY A 76 -1.58 12.83 -8.98
CA GLY A 76 -0.33 13.37 -9.51
C GLY A 76 0.91 13.05 -8.67
N GLY A 77 0.82 12.07 -7.77
CA GLY A 77 1.94 11.62 -6.94
C GLY A 77 2.68 10.42 -7.52
N LEU A 78 3.84 10.10 -6.95
CA LEU A 78 4.63 8.92 -7.25
C LEU A 78 4.35 7.77 -6.27
N PHE A 79 4.37 6.53 -6.76
CA PHE A 79 4.38 5.34 -5.90
C PHE A 79 5.83 4.86 -5.69
N VAL A 80 6.25 4.72 -4.44
CA VAL A 80 7.60 4.28 -4.07
C VAL A 80 7.49 2.99 -3.27
N ALA A 81 7.86 1.88 -3.90
CA ALA A 81 8.03 0.59 -3.23
C ALA A 81 9.39 0.56 -2.52
N ASP A 82 9.36 0.48 -1.19
CA ASP A 82 10.54 0.26 -0.37
C ASP A 82 10.86 -1.24 -0.31
N GLU A 83 11.97 -1.60 -0.93
CA GLU A 83 12.47 -2.97 -1.05
C GLU A 83 13.73 -3.21 -0.20
N ILE A 84 14.04 -2.34 0.78
CA ILE A 84 15.27 -2.45 1.58
C ILE A 84 15.39 -3.84 2.25
N GLN A 85 14.30 -4.37 2.78
CA GLN A 85 14.30 -5.68 3.47
C GLN A 85 13.93 -6.85 2.54
N VAL A 86 13.16 -6.56 1.49
CA VAL A 86 12.43 -7.57 0.71
C VAL A 86 12.81 -7.65 -0.76
N GLY A 87 13.77 -6.83 -1.20
CA GLY A 87 14.37 -6.92 -2.52
C GLY A 87 15.34 -8.09 -2.68
N PHE A 88 15.98 -8.15 -3.85
CA PHE A 88 17.05 -9.11 -4.19
C PHE A 88 16.70 -10.58 -3.90
N GLY A 89 15.48 -11.00 -4.22
CA GLY A 89 15.08 -12.41 -4.16
C GLY A 89 14.63 -12.88 -2.78
N ARG A 90 14.47 -12.01 -1.79
CA ARG A 90 14.00 -12.38 -0.43
C ARG A 90 12.73 -13.22 -0.47
N VAL A 91 11.80 -12.90 -1.36
CA VAL A 91 10.50 -13.60 -1.51
C VAL A 91 10.59 -14.89 -2.33
N GLY A 92 11.75 -15.23 -2.88
CA GLY A 92 12.03 -16.45 -3.63
C GLY A 92 11.45 -16.47 -5.05
N LYS A 93 10.13 -16.25 -5.19
CA LYS A 93 9.44 -16.34 -6.49
C LYS A 93 9.83 -15.23 -7.47
N HIS A 94 10.25 -14.08 -6.95
CA HIS A 94 10.57 -12.88 -7.73
C HIS A 94 11.82 -12.19 -7.20
N PHE A 95 12.45 -11.34 -8.01
CA PHE A 95 13.63 -10.58 -7.61
C PHE A 95 13.26 -9.40 -6.70
N TRP A 96 12.13 -8.75 -6.96
CA TRP A 96 11.56 -7.69 -6.13
C TRP A 96 10.22 -8.14 -5.54
N ALA A 97 9.93 -7.76 -4.31
CA ALA A 97 8.75 -8.24 -3.61
C ALA A 97 7.43 -7.64 -4.12
N PHE A 98 7.44 -6.40 -4.64
CA PHE A 98 6.25 -5.79 -5.24
C PHE A 98 5.68 -6.64 -6.39
N GLN A 99 6.51 -7.46 -7.04
CA GLN A 99 6.11 -8.35 -8.14
C GLN A 99 5.10 -9.43 -7.70
N LEU A 100 4.95 -9.66 -6.38
CA LEU A 100 3.89 -10.51 -5.83
C LEU A 100 2.49 -9.90 -6.01
N GLN A 101 2.38 -8.59 -6.24
CA GLN A 101 1.13 -7.84 -6.38
C GLN A 101 0.81 -7.47 -7.84
N GLY A 102 1.70 -7.77 -8.79
CA GLY A 102 1.55 -7.43 -10.21
C GLY A 102 2.89 -7.05 -10.86
N GLU A 103 2.88 -6.87 -12.18
CA GLU A 103 4.01 -6.31 -12.95
C GLU A 103 3.91 -4.78 -13.10
#